data_AF-A0A523GP08-F1
#
_entry.id   AF-A0A523GP08-F1
#
_cell.length_a   1.000
_cell.length_b   1.000
_cell.length_c   1.000
_cell.angle_alpha   90.00
_cell.angle_beta   90.00
_cell.angle_gamma   90.00
#
_symmetry.space_group_name_H-M   'P 1'
#
loop_
_entity.id
_entity.type
_entity.pdbx_description
1 polymer ?
#
loop_
_entity_poly.entity_id
_entity_poly.type
_entity_poly.pdbx_seq_one_letter_code
_entity_poly.pdbx_strand_id
1 'polypeptide(L)'
;MLLENTTMGNGSMLDELNERIEELKNRVVEHETKSRRIRDLESDLQLYGERIVELASILKSEEDDVDQLEGNSIRGMYLSLLGDNEKVLAEEKREYFAAWLKHDQAVETAKQTRTEIASLRARGLKLGDLRSRQVALFREKERFLIEADDHYSEQLLALAEERGVFLAERNELDEAIREGFILQEGLDGVIRELRQAQGWGVFDLLGGGLIATAVKHSNLDDARVKIAGVQLQLNRFKREMADVDVKTNLEIEIGRFTTFADFFFDGLMFDWIVQSQISKSLSTVEQTQRAVSDCLNQLSLRQEKNKARDIAIVHDRRNVINRA
;
A
#
# COMPACT_ATOMS: atom_id res chain seq x y z
N MET A 1 -22.53 52.34 12.29
CA MET A 1 -23.23 51.40 13.18
C MET A 1 -23.58 50.07 12.47
N LEU A 2 -22.73 49.57 11.56
CA LEU A 2 -22.98 48.32 10.82
C LEU A 2 -21.79 47.34 10.87
N LEU A 3 -20.82 47.55 11.77
CA LEU A 3 -19.65 46.67 11.93
C LEU A 3 -19.66 45.85 13.23
N GLU A 4 -20.63 46.04 14.13
CA GLU A 4 -20.70 45.32 15.41
C GLU A 4 -21.59 44.07 15.39
N ASN A 5 -22.44 43.88 14.38
CA ASN A 5 -23.34 42.72 14.32
C ASN A 5 -22.75 41.51 13.56
N THR A 6 -21.76 41.71 12.69
CA THR A 6 -21.17 40.62 11.89
C THR A 6 -20.12 39.84 12.70
N THR A 7 -19.39 40.52 13.58
CA THR A 7 -18.35 39.92 14.44
C THR A 7 -18.94 39.06 15.56
N MET A 8 -20.10 39.42 16.13
CA MET A 8 -20.81 38.58 17.12
C MET A 8 -21.39 37.29 16.52
N GLY A 9 -21.80 37.30 15.24
CA GLY A 9 -22.30 36.10 14.54
C GLY A 9 -21.18 35.13 14.15
N ASN A 10 -20.02 35.65 13.72
CA ASN A 10 -18.89 34.82 13.31
C ASN A 10 -18.22 34.08 14.48
N GLY A 11 -18.08 34.72 15.65
CA GLY A 11 -17.55 34.04 16.85
C GLY A 11 -18.42 32.86 17.29
N SER A 12 -19.74 33.05 17.31
CA SER A 12 -20.68 31.99 17.70
C SER A 12 -20.68 30.79 16.75
N MET A 13 -20.45 30.99 15.45
CA MET A 13 -20.40 29.91 14.47
C MET A 13 -19.08 29.13 14.52
N LEU A 14 -17.96 29.82 14.78
CA LEU A 14 -16.66 29.18 14.97
C LEU A 14 -16.63 28.31 16.23
N ASP A 15 -17.23 28.80 17.32
CA ASP A 15 -17.38 28.05 18.57
C ASP A 15 -18.24 26.79 18.37
N GLU A 16 -19.36 26.88 17.64
CA GLU A 16 -20.19 25.71 17.30
C GLU A 16 -19.41 24.67 16.47
N LEU A 17 -18.61 25.11 15.50
CA LEU A 17 -17.77 24.22 14.69
C LEU A 17 -16.70 23.53 15.55
N ASN A 18 -16.11 24.25 16.50
CA ASN A 18 -15.15 23.71 17.46
C ASN A 18 -15.79 22.63 18.34
N GLU A 19 -16.96 22.90 18.90
CA GLU A 19 -17.71 21.93 19.71
C GLU A 19 -18.06 20.67 18.90
N ARG A 20 -18.55 20.82 17.66
CA ARG A 20 -18.87 19.69 16.77
C ARG A 20 -17.64 18.86 16.42
N ILE A 21 -16.48 19.50 16.22
CA ILE A 21 -15.21 18.80 15.98
C ILE A 21 -14.76 18.02 17.22
N GLU A 22 -14.86 18.60 18.42
CA GLU A 22 -14.52 17.93 19.68
C GLU A 22 -15.46 16.75 19.98
N GLU A 23 -16.77 16.92 19.79
CA GLU A 23 -17.73 15.83 19.92
C GLU A 23 -17.37 14.67 18.98
N LEU A 24 -17.02 14.97 17.72
CA LEU A 24 -16.64 13.95 16.77
C LEU A 24 -15.31 13.27 17.12
N LYS A 25 -14.32 14.01 17.64
CA LYS A 25 -13.07 13.42 18.16
C LYS A 25 -13.36 12.43 19.27
N ASN A 26 -14.20 12.80 20.23
CA ASN A 26 -14.62 11.92 21.32
C ASN A 26 -15.30 10.64 20.80
N ARG A 27 -16.18 10.77 19.80
CA ARG A 27 -16.84 9.62 19.17
C ARG A 27 -15.88 8.69 18.43
N VAL A 28 -14.83 9.23 17.81
CA VAL A 28 -13.77 8.42 17.18
C VAL A 28 -13.01 7.61 18.24
N VAL A 29 -12.62 8.25 19.35
CA VAL A 29 -11.93 7.58 20.47
C VAL A 29 -12.82 6.50 21.11
N GLU A 30 -14.11 6.81 21.29
CA GLU A 30 -15.10 5.86 21.80
C GLU A 30 -15.24 4.65 20.86
N HIS A 31 -15.32 4.90 19.55
CA HIS A 31 -15.36 3.82 18.55
C HIS A 31 -14.11 2.96 18.59
N GLU A 32 -12.92 3.55 18.69
CA GLU A 32 -11.64 2.81 18.78
C GLU A 32 -11.57 1.96 20.05
N THR A 33 -12.06 2.48 21.17
CA THR A 33 -12.14 1.75 22.44
C THR A 33 -13.10 0.57 22.34
N LYS A 34 -14.31 0.78 21.79
CA LYS A 34 -15.27 -0.31 21.52
C LYS A 34 -14.70 -1.35 20.57
N SER A 35 -13.99 -0.92 19.54
CA SER A 35 -13.36 -1.82 18.58
C SER A 35 -12.27 -2.68 19.22
N ARG A 36 -11.49 -2.11 20.16
CA ARG A 36 -10.52 -2.87 20.97
C ARG A 36 -11.23 -3.90 21.83
N ARG A 37 -12.28 -3.50 22.56
CA ARG A 37 -13.07 -4.41 23.39
C ARG A 37 -13.68 -5.56 22.60
N ILE A 38 -14.18 -5.30 21.39
CA ILE A 38 -14.70 -6.35 20.49
C ILE A 38 -13.60 -7.37 20.17
N ARG A 39 -12.38 -6.91 19.83
CA ARG A 39 -11.27 -7.83 19.53
C ARG A 39 -10.88 -8.68 20.74
N ASP A 40 -10.84 -8.08 21.93
CA ASP A 40 -10.53 -8.80 23.16
C ASP A 40 -11.59 -9.90 23.42
N LEU A 41 -12.88 -9.55 23.31
CA LEU A 41 -13.99 -10.51 23.46
C LEU A 41 -13.99 -11.60 22.38
N GLU A 42 -13.56 -11.29 21.16
CA GLU A 42 -13.42 -12.28 20.08
C GLU A 42 -12.29 -13.27 20.39
N SER A 43 -11.17 -12.79 20.95
CA SER A 43 -10.09 -13.64 21.45
C SER A 43 -10.57 -14.53 22.59
N ASP A 44 -11.32 -13.97 23.55
CA ASP A 44 -11.90 -14.75 24.65
C ASP A 44 -12.88 -15.82 24.11
N LEU A 45 -13.71 -15.46 23.13
CA LEU A 45 -14.65 -16.38 22.50
C LEU A 45 -13.95 -17.55 21.80
N GLN A 46 -12.77 -17.30 21.19
CA GLN A 46 -11.95 -18.37 20.62
C GLN A 46 -11.46 -19.33 21.72
N LEU A 47 -10.93 -18.80 22.83
CA LEU A 47 -10.47 -19.61 23.96
C LEU A 47 -11.61 -20.42 24.60
N TYR A 48 -12.80 -19.82 24.74
CA TYR A 48 -13.98 -20.56 25.20
C TYR A 48 -14.38 -21.66 24.23
N GLY A 49 -14.27 -21.43 22.92
CA GLY A 49 -14.50 -22.45 21.90
C GLY A 49 -13.56 -23.66 22.05
N GLU A 50 -12.27 -23.41 22.23
CA GLU A 50 -11.26 -24.45 22.48
C GLU A 50 -11.59 -25.22 23.77
N ARG A 51 -11.95 -24.51 24.84
CA ARG A 51 -12.33 -25.11 26.12
C ARG A 51 -13.61 -25.93 26.05
N ILE A 52 -14.61 -25.49 25.27
CA ILE A 52 -15.86 -26.24 25.05
C ILE A 52 -15.55 -27.56 24.35
N VAL A 53 -14.68 -27.56 23.34
CA VAL A 53 -14.28 -28.79 22.63
C VAL A 53 -13.56 -29.76 23.57
N GLU A 54 -12.63 -29.27 24.38
CA GLU A 54 -11.95 -30.08 25.40
C GLU A 54 -12.93 -30.68 26.41
N LEU A 55 -13.82 -29.86 26.99
CA LEU A 55 -14.81 -30.30 27.96
C LEU A 55 -15.84 -31.26 27.35
N ALA A 56 -16.18 -31.12 26.07
CA ALA A 56 -17.04 -32.06 25.37
C ALA A 56 -16.37 -33.44 25.21
N SER A 57 -15.06 -33.47 24.95
CA SER A 57 -14.31 -34.74 24.92
C SER A 57 -14.25 -35.42 26.29
N ILE A 58 -14.04 -34.65 27.36
CA ILE A 58 -14.05 -35.18 28.73
C ILE A 58 -15.44 -35.71 29.04
N LEU A 59 -16.48 -34.89 28.85
CA LEU A 59 -17.87 -35.28 29.08
C LEU A 59 -18.24 -36.57 28.34
N LYS A 60 -17.75 -36.75 27.11
CA LYS A 60 -17.99 -37.97 26.34
C LYS A 60 -17.32 -39.21 26.94
N SER A 61 -16.09 -39.07 27.44
CA SER A 61 -15.39 -40.17 28.14
C SER A 61 -16.17 -40.58 29.39
N GLU A 62 -16.55 -39.61 30.22
CA GLU A 62 -17.32 -39.87 31.45
C GLU A 62 -18.70 -40.50 31.14
N GLU A 63 -19.35 -40.09 30.04
CA GLU A 63 -20.59 -40.70 29.55
C GLU A 63 -20.37 -42.19 29.17
N ASP A 64 -19.29 -42.48 28.44
CA ASP A 64 -18.94 -43.84 28.01
C ASP A 64 -18.58 -44.76 29.20
N ASP A 65 -17.96 -44.21 30.26
CA ASP A 65 -17.64 -44.96 31.49
C ASP A 65 -18.89 -45.29 32.31
N VAL A 66 -19.83 -44.34 32.43
CA VAL A 66 -21.16 -44.59 33.01
C VAL A 66 -21.93 -45.64 32.19
N ASP A 67 -21.96 -45.49 30.86
CA ASP A 67 -22.66 -46.41 29.95
C ASP A 67 -22.08 -47.83 29.99
N GLN A 68 -20.76 -48.00 30.17
CA GLN A 68 -20.13 -49.32 30.31
C GLN A 68 -20.53 -50.03 31.61
N LEU A 69 -20.74 -49.28 32.69
CA LEU A 69 -21.17 -49.82 33.98
C LEU A 69 -22.69 -50.08 34.02
N GLU A 70 -23.50 -49.29 33.30
CA GLU A 70 -24.94 -49.50 33.18
C GLU A 70 -25.31 -50.55 32.10
N GLY A 71 -24.52 -50.66 31.03
CA GLY A 71 -24.78 -51.46 29.83
C GLY A 71 -23.97 -52.76 29.75
N ASN A 72 -24.49 -53.86 30.30
CA ASN A 72 -24.16 -55.26 29.97
C ASN A 72 -22.69 -55.77 30.03
N SER A 73 -21.69 -54.98 30.43
CA SER A 73 -20.32 -55.47 30.73
C SER A 73 -20.26 -56.46 31.92
N ILE A 74 -21.32 -56.44 32.72
CA ILE A 74 -21.48 -57.15 33.99
C ILE A 74 -21.33 -58.67 33.89
N ARG A 75 -21.57 -59.32 32.73
CA ARG A 75 -21.59 -60.80 32.67
C ARG A 75 -20.23 -61.49 32.84
N GLY A 76 -19.10 -60.80 32.60
CA GLY A 76 -17.76 -61.37 32.76
C GLY A 76 -17.16 -61.24 34.17
N MET A 77 -17.62 -60.27 34.96
CA MET A 77 -17.05 -59.89 36.26
C MET A 77 -18.05 -60.05 37.44
N TYR A 78 -19.25 -60.61 37.19
CA TYR A 78 -20.36 -60.65 38.15
C TYR A 78 -20.09 -61.42 39.45
N LEU A 79 -19.09 -62.31 39.47
CA LEU A 79 -18.89 -63.24 40.59
C LEU A 79 -17.87 -62.79 41.64
N SER A 80 -17.34 -61.56 41.59
CA SER A 80 -16.32 -61.09 42.55
C SER A 80 -16.63 -59.80 43.32
N LEU A 81 -17.57 -58.93 42.91
CA LEU A 81 -17.62 -57.52 43.39
C LEU A 81 -19.05 -56.96 43.60
N LEU A 82 -19.96 -57.72 44.21
CA LEU A 82 -21.38 -57.31 44.37
C LEU A 82 -21.61 -56.08 45.30
N GLY A 83 -20.56 -55.51 45.91
CA GLY A 83 -20.65 -54.33 46.79
C GLY A 83 -19.80 -53.12 46.38
N ASP A 84 -18.76 -53.29 45.55
CA ASP A 84 -17.90 -52.19 45.10
C ASP A 84 -18.42 -51.50 43.83
N ASN A 85 -19.16 -52.21 42.98
CA ASN A 85 -19.69 -51.66 41.72
C ASN A 85 -20.73 -50.54 41.91
N GLU A 86 -21.56 -50.57 42.95
CA GLU A 86 -22.51 -49.48 43.22
C GLU A 86 -21.81 -48.18 43.63
N LYS A 87 -20.71 -48.29 44.40
CA LYS A 87 -19.90 -47.15 44.80
C LYS A 87 -19.15 -46.55 43.62
N VAL A 88 -18.58 -47.40 42.77
CA VAL A 88 -17.88 -46.98 41.54
C VAL A 88 -18.87 -46.28 40.60
N LEU A 89 -20.03 -46.89 40.31
CA LEU A 89 -21.06 -46.25 39.47
C LEU A 89 -21.55 -44.90 40.03
N ALA A 90 -21.68 -44.76 41.35
CA ALA A 90 -22.05 -43.49 41.96
C ALA A 90 -20.97 -42.41 41.78
N GLU A 91 -19.69 -42.80 41.78
CA GLU A 91 -18.56 -41.90 41.54
C GLU A 91 -18.48 -41.47 40.07
N GLU A 92 -18.58 -42.41 39.12
CA GLU A 92 -18.59 -42.10 37.68
C GLU A 92 -19.74 -41.15 37.31
N LYS A 93 -20.94 -41.35 37.90
CA LYS A 93 -22.06 -40.41 37.72
C LYS A 93 -21.78 -39.02 38.28
N ARG A 94 -21.00 -38.92 39.36
CA ARG A 94 -20.58 -37.65 39.96
C ARG A 94 -19.59 -36.94 39.04
N GLU A 95 -18.66 -37.68 38.45
CA GLU A 95 -17.66 -37.17 37.52
C GLU A 95 -18.29 -36.71 36.20
N TYR A 96 -19.20 -37.51 35.63
CA TYR A 96 -20.05 -37.12 34.50
C TYR A 96 -20.83 -35.83 34.77
N PHE A 97 -21.55 -35.74 35.91
CA PHE A 97 -22.33 -34.54 36.23
C PHE A 97 -21.44 -33.31 36.42
N ALA A 98 -20.24 -33.47 37.00
CA ALA A 98 -19.27 -32.40 37.15
C ALA A 98 -18.69 -31.94 35.80
N ALA A 99 -18.42 -32.88 34.87
CA ALA A 99 -18.01 -32.57 33.51
C ALA A 99 -19.11 -31.84 32.73
N TRP A 100 -20.37 -32.29 32.87
CA TRP A 100 -21.54 -31.67 32.25
C TRP A 100 -21.73 -30.23 32.71
N LEU A 101 -21.68 -29.97 34.03
CA LEU A 101 -21.79 -28.62 34.59
C LEU A 101 -20.71 -27.68 34.04
N LYS A 102 -19.46 -28.14 33.97
CA LYS A 102 -18.34 -27.35 33.44
C LYS A 102 -18.54 -27.03 31.96
N HIS A 103 -18.96 -28.02 31.17
CA HIS A 103 -19.25 -27.85 29.75
C HIS A 103 -20.40 -26.87 29.53
N ASP A 104 -21.53 -27.05 30.23
CA ASP A 104 -22.71 -26.19 30.13
C ASP A 104 -22.39 -24.73 30.50
N GLN A 105 -21.64 -24.54 31.59
CA GLN A 105 -21.18 -23.20 32.00
C GLN A 105 -20.30 -22.54 30.93
N ALA A 106 -19.38 -23.29 30.30
CA ALA A 106 -18.52 -22.76 29.24
C ALA A 106 -19.33 -22.35 27.99
N VAL A 107 -20.33 -23.16 27.61
CA VAL A 107 -21.23 -22.87 26.49
C VAL A 107 -22.06 -21.62 26.76
N GLU A 108 -22.67 -21.49 27.94
CA GLU A 108 -23.47 -20.33 28.29
C GLU A 108 -22.60 -19.06 28.37
N THR A 109 -21.39 -19.15 28.91
CA THR A 109 -20.42 -18.04 28.91
C THR A 109 -20.09 -17.59 27.48
N ALA A 110 -19.78 -18.52 26.58
CA ALA A 110 -19.50 -18.21 25.18
C ALA A 110 -20.69 -17.53 24.47
N LYS A 111 -21.92 -17.96 24.78
CA LYS A 111 -23.16 -17.37 24.25
C LYS A 111 -23.40 -15.95 24.76
N GLN A 112 -23.14 -15.69 26.04
CA GLN A 112 -23.22 -14.35 26.62
C GLN A 112 -22.19 -13.40 25.97
N THR A 113 -20.94 -13.85 25.84
CA THR A 113 -19.86 -13.11 25.16
C THR A 113 -20.23 -12.78 23.71
N ARG A 114 -20.80 -13.75 22.96
CA ARG A 114 -21.27 -13.52 21.59
C ARG A 114 -22.37 -12.46 21.53
N THR A 115 -23.28 -12.46 22.52
CA THR A 115 -24.36 -11.47 22.61
C THR A 115 -23.82 -10.07 22.92
N GLU A 116 -22.81 -9.96 23.80
CA GLU A 116 -22.12 -8.70 24.09
C GLU A 116 -21.45 -8.13 22.83
N ILE A 117 -20.72 -8.96 22.08
CA ILE A 117 -20.10 -8.57 20.79
C ILE A 117 -21.15 -8.05 19.81
N ALA A 118 -22.27 -8.75 19.64
CA ALA A 118 -23.34 -8.34 18.75
C ALA A 118 -23.96 -6.98 19.15
N SER A 119 -24.19 -6.78 20.46
CA SER A 119 -24.69 -5.52 21.02
C SER A 119 -23.73 -4.34 20.82
N LEU A 120 -22.43 -4.56 21.01
CA LEU A 120 -21.40 -3.54 20.78
C LEU A 120 -21.32 -3.15 19.29
N ARG A 121 -21.43 -4.13 18.39
CA ARG A 121 -21.46 -3.89 16.93
C ARG A 121 -22.70 -3.14 16.48
N ALA A 122 -23.88 -3.49 16.98
CA ALA A 122 -25.14 -2.84 16.61
C ALA A 122 -25.22 -1.37 17.05
N ARG A 123 -24.57 -1.02 18.17
CA ARG A 123 -24.51 0.35 18.71
C ARG A 123 -23.39 1.21 18.10
N GLY A 124 -22.57 0.65 17.20
CA GLY A 124 -21.45 1.35 16.58
C GLY A 124 -21.81 1.90 15.19
N LEU A 125 -21.49 3.17 14.95
CA LEU A 125 -21.35 3.69 13.59
C LEU A 125 -20.09 3.11 12.95
N LYS A 126 -20.04 2.98 11.62
CA LYS A 126 -18.82 2.54 10.95
C LYS A 126 -17.75 3.63 11.09
N LEU A 127 -16.52 3.24 11.39
CA LEU A 127 -15.37 4.16 11.47
C LEU A 127 -15.17 5.00 10.21
N GLY A 128 -15.48 4.43 9.04
CA GLY A 128 -15.45 5.15 7.75
C GLY A 128 -16.38 6.36 7.77
N ASP A 129 -17.60 6.21 8.28
CA ASP A 129 -18.59 7.28 8.35
C ASP A 129 -18.14 8.41 9.28
N LEU A 130 -17.50 8.06 10.41
CA LEU A 130 -16.96 9.04 11.36
C LEU A 130 -15.78 9.83 10.75
N ARG A 131 -14.86 9.16 10.07
CA ARG A 131 -13.73 9.82 9.39
C ARG A 131 -14.21 10.74 8.25
N SER A 132 -15.18 10.30 7.46
CA SER A 132 -15.76 11.14 6.39
C SER A 132 -16.43 12.40 6.94
N ARG A 133 -17.18 12.27 8.05
CA ARG A 133 -17.77 13.43 8.76
C ARG A 133 -16.69 14.37 9.29
N GLN A 134 -15.57 13.82 9.77
CA GLN A 134 -14.46 14.62 10.28
C GLN A 134 -13.84 15.46 9.15
N VAL A 135 -13.57 14.84 8.00
CA VAL A 135 -13.08 15.57 6.82
C VAL A 135 -14.06 16.67 6.40
N ALA A 136 -15.37 16.39 6.42
CA ALA A 136 -16.39 17.37 6.05
C ALA A 136 -16.41 18.58 7.00
N LEU A 137 -16.39 18.34 8.32
CA LEU A 137 -16.35 19.40 9.33
C LEU A 137 -15.09 20.26 9.25
N PHE A 138 -13.92 19.64 9.07
CA PHE A 138 -12.67 20.38 8.90
C PHE A 138 -12.71 21.27 7.65
N ARG A 139 -13.30 20.79 6.54
CA ARG A 139 -13.50 21.60 5.33
C ARG A 139 -14.49 22.74 5.53
N GLU A 140 -15.51 22.53 6.36
CA GLU A 140 -16.49 23.57 6.71
C GLU A 140 -15.82 24.68 7.51
N LYS A 141 -15.05 24.32 8.55
CA LYS A 141 -14.25 25.26 9.33
C LYS A 141 -13.22 25.99 8.48
N GLU A 142 -12.52 25.28 7.59
CA GLU A 142 -11.55 25.90 6.68
C GLU A 142 -12.18 26.95 5.76
N ARG A 143 -13.35 26.69 5.18
CA ARG A 143 -14.07 27.69 4.37
C ARG A 143 -14.43 28.92 5.19
N PHE A 144 -14.95 28.70 6.39
CA PHE A 144 -15.31 29.78 7.30
C PHE A 144 -14.09 30.67 7.64
N LEU A 145 -12.93 30.07 7.91
CA LEU A 145 -11.69 30.81 8.20
C LEU A 145 -11.19 31.60 6.99
N ILE A 146 -11.28 31.04 5.78
CA ILE A 146 -10.90 31.75 4.56
C ILE A 146 -11.83 32.96 4.31
N GLU A 147 -13.14 32.80 4.52
CA GLU A 147 -14.14 33.87 4.37
C GLU A 147 -14.02 34.97 5.44
N ALA A 148 -13.45 34.65 6.61
CA ALA A 148 -13.25 35.61 7.69
C ALA A 148 -12.13 36.64 7.41
N ASP A 149 -11.28 36.40 6.40
CA ASP A 149 -10.21 37.29 5.93
C ASP A 149 -9.25 37.77 7.04
N ASP A 150 -8.88 36.85 7.93
CA ASP A 150 -7.98 37.10 9.05
C ASP A 150 -6.58 36.49 8.84
N HIS A 151 -5.73 36.57 9.85
CA HIS A 151 -4.37 35.99 9.80
C HIS A 151 -4.36 34.47 9.57
N TYR A 152 -5.42 33.73 9.93
CA TYR A 152 -5.54 32.31 9.60
C TYR A 152 -5.87 32.10 8.13
N SER A 153 -6.68 32.97 7.53
CA SER A 153 -6.92 32.98 6.07
C SER A 153 -5.61 33.13 5.28
N GLU A 154 -4.77 34.10 5.63
CA GLU A 154 -3.46 34.31 4.98
C GLU A 154 -2.58 33.06 5.05
N GLN A 155 -2.51 32.41 6.22
CA GLN A 155 -1.75 31.17 6.40
C GLN A 155 -2.31 30.02 5.56
N LEU A 156 -3.63 29.86 5.51
CA LEU A 156 -4.28 28.79 4.75
C LEU A 156 -4.11 28.97 3.25
N LEU A 157 -4.19 30.22 2.76
CA LEU A 157 -3.96 30.56 1.36
C LEU A 157 -2.50 30.33 0.96
N ALA A 158 -1.53 30.78 1.77
CA ALA A 158 -0.11 30.53 1.52
C ALA A 158 0.21 29.02 1.45
N LEU A 159 -0.35 28.22 2.37
CA LEU A 159 -0.22 26.75 2.33
C LEU A 159 -0.93 26.13 1.12
N ALA A 160 -2.01 26.73 0.61
CA ALA A 160 -2.68 26.27 -0.60
C ALA A 160 -1.86 26.55 -1.86
N GLU A 161 -1.27 27.74 -1.96
CA GLU A 161 -0.37 28.13 -3.04
C GLU A 161 0.88 27.24 -3.05
N GLU A 162 1.52 27.07 -1.89
CA GLU A 162 2.69 26.20 -1.75
C GLU A 162 2.35 24.77 -2.19
N ARG A 163 1.22 24.22 -1.74
CA ARG A 163 0.77 22.88 -2.15
C ARG A 163 0.51 22.80 -3.66
N GLY A 164 -0.03 23.85 -4.26
CA GLY A 164 -0.25 23.94 -5.70
C GLY A 164 1.05 23.80 -6.49
N VAL A 165 2.13 24.46 -6.03
CA VAL A 165 3.47 24.32 -6.62
C VAL A 165 3.95 22.87 -6.54
N PHE A 166 3.89 22.24 -5.37
CA PHE A 166 4.33 20.84 -5.22
C PHE A 166 3.50 19.85 -6.03
N LEU A 167 2.18 20.05 -6.16
CA LEU A 167 1.33 19.19 -6.99
C LEU A 167 1.66 19.32 -8.48
N ALA A 168 1.96 20.54 -8.96
CA ALA A 168 2.41 20.75 -10.31
C ALA A 168 3.77 20.08 -10.56
N GLU A 169 4.75 20.30 -9.67
CA GLU A 169 6.05 19.61 -9.74
C GLU A 169 5.91 18.08 -9.76
N ARG A 170 5.00 17.52 -8.96
CA ARG A 170 4.78 16.07 -8.89
C ARG A 170 4.33 15.51 -10.23
N ASN A 171 3.45 16.21 -10.94
CA ASN A 171 2.96 15.76 -12.24
C ASN A 171 4.11 15.70 -13.27
N GLU A 172 4.96 16.74 -13.33
CA GLU A 172 6.14 16.75 -14.22
C GLU A 172 7.13 15.63 -13.87
N LEU A 173 7.37 15.40 -12.56
CA LEU A 173 8.24 14.31 -12.11
C LEU A 173 7.67 12.94 -12.50
N ASP A 174 6.35 12.74 -12.36
CA ASP A 174 5.69 11.51 -12.73
C ASP A 174 5.78 11.27 -14.25
N GLU A 175 5.68 12.31 -15.06
CA GLU A 175 5.84 12.26 -16.53
C GLU A 175 7.27 11.91 -16.93
N ALA A 176 8.26 12.62 -16.40
CA ALA A 176 9.67 12.35 -16.67
C ALA A 176 10.10 10.95 -16.23
N ILE A 177 9.66 10.49 -15.05
CA ILE A 177 9.96 9.13 -14.57
C ILE A 177 9.36 8.07 -15.50
N ARG A 178 8.10 8.26 -15.95
CA ARG A 178 7.45 7.33 -16.88
C ARG A 178 8.21 7.24 -18.21
N GLU A 179 8.50 8.37 -18.84
CA GLU A 179 9.22 8.38 -20.11
C GLU A 179 10.66 7.86 -19.95
N GLY A 180 11.29 8.09 -18.80
CA GLY A 180 12.63 7.56 -18.48
C GLY A 180 12.64 6.03 -18.37
N PHE A 181 11.65 5.41 -17.73
CA PHE A 181 11.53 3.95 -17.69
C PHE A 181 11.26 3.34 -19.07
N ILE A 182 10.39 3.96 -19.86
CA ILE A 182 10.11 3.55 -21.24
C ILE A 182 11.39 3.61 -22.10
N LEU A 183 12.17 4.68 -21.96
CA LEU A 183 13.46 4.84 -22.64
C LEU A 183 14.47 3.78 -22.18
N GLN A 184 14.55 3.50 -20.88
CA GLN A 184 15.46 2.49 -20.34
C GLN A 184 15.17 1.10 -20.92
N GLU A 185 13.90 0.69 -21.01
CA GLU A 185 13.50 -0.56 -21.64
C GLU A 185 13.87 -0.62 -23.14
N GLY A 186 13.68 0.50 -23.85
CA GLY A 186 14.10 0.63 -25.25
C GLY A 186 15.62 0.46 -25.42
N LEU A 187 16.41 1.12 -24.57
CA LEU A 187 17.87 1.02 -24.56
C LEU A 187 18.33 -0.41 -24.25
N ASP A 188 17.68 -1.12 -23.30
CA ASP A 188 17.94 -2.54 -23.01
C ASP A 188 17.68 -3.43 -24.22
N GLY A 189 16.63 -3.13 -24.99
CA GLY A 189 16.35 -3.77 -26.27
C GLY A 189 17.52 -3.61 -27.24
N VAL A 190 17.98 -2.38 -27.45
CA VAL A 190 19.10 -2.08 -28.36
C VAL A 190 20.41 -2.73 -27.89
N ILE A 191 20.71 -2.70 -26.59
CA ILE A 191 21.89 -3.37 -26.01
C ILE A 191 21.88 -4.87 -26.30
N ARG A 192 20.72 -5.53 -26.14
CA ARG A 192 20.59 -6.97 -26.45
C ARG A 192 20.86 -7.26 -27.92
N GLU A 193 20.31 -6.48 -28.84
CA GLU A 193 20.56 -6.64 -30.29
C GLU A 193 22.03 -6.43 -30.65
N LEU A 194 22.65 -5.37 -30.11
CA LEU A 194 24.07 -5.08 -30.37
C LEU A 194 24.99 -6.17 -29.81
N ARG A 195 24.70 -6.72 -28.63
CA ARG A 195 25.47 -7.84 -28.05
C ARG A 195 25.30 -9.13 -28.85
N GLN A 196 24.10 -9.41 -29.34
CA GLN A 196 23.90 -10.53 -30.27
C GLN A 196 24.74 -10.31 -31.53
N ALA A 197 24.61 -9.16 -32.19
CA ALA A 197 25.36 -8.82 -33.41
C ALA A 197 26.90 -8.89 -33.22
N GLN A 198 27.41 -8.48 -32.07
CA GLN A 198 28.83 -8.62 -31.71
C GLN A 198 29.28 -10.09 -31.66
N GLY A 199 28.43 -11.00 -31.19
CA GLY A 199 28.67 -12.45 -31.16
C GLY A 199 28.70 -13.11 -32.55
N TRP A 200 27.87 -12.65 -33.49
CA TRP A 200 27.87 -13.13 -34.88
C TRP A 200 29.14 -12.71 -35.65
N GLY A 201 29.69 -11.52 -35.36
CA GLY A 201 30.92 -11.03 -36.00
C GLY A 201 32.18 -11.84 -35.69
N VAL A 202 32.19 -12.59 -34.58
CA VAL A 202 33.29 -13.52 -34.23
C VAL A 202 33.21 -14.80 -35.07
N PHE A 203 32.02 -15.21 -35.52
CA PHE A 203 31.81 -16.39 -36.36
C PHE A 203 32.23 -16.16 -37.83
N ASP A 204 32.05 -14.94 -38.36
CA ASP A 204 32.45 -14.59 -39.74
C ASP A 204 33.99 -14.64 -39.96
N LEU A 205 34.79 -14.59 -38.89
CA LEU A 205 36.26 -14.68 -38.98
C LEU A 205 36.80 -16.13 -39.00
N LEU A 206 35.97 -17.14 -38.69
CA LEU A 206 36.41 -18.53 -38.51
C LEU A 206 35.82 -19.54 -39.51
N GLY A 207 34.83 -19.18 -40.32
CA GLY A 207 34.21 -20.13 -41.26
C GLY A 207 33.46 -19.45 -42.40
N GLY A 208 34.09 -19.40 -43.57
CA GLY A 208 33.63 -18.58 -44.70
C GLY A 208 32.25 -18.90 -45.27
N GLY A 209 31.62 -17.85 -45.81
CA GLY A 209 31.24 -17.84 -47.22
C GLY A 209 29.77 -17.95 -47.60
N LEU A 210 28.90 -18.69 -46.88
CA LEU A 210 27.55 -18.98 -47.43
C LEU A 210 26.37 -18.97 -46.43
N ILE A 211 26.58 -18.76 -45.12
CA ILE A 211 25.47 -18.64 -44.14
C ILE A 211 25.14 -17.17 -43.81
N ALA A 212 26.06 -16.23 -44.08
CA ALA A 212 25.93 -14.84 -43.67
C ALA A 212 24.86 -14.02 -44.43
N THR A 213 24.44 -14.43 -45.62
CA THR A 213 23.67 -13.54 -46.53
C THR A 213 22.15 -13.63 -46.35
N ALA A 214 21.60 -14.75 -45.87
CA ALA A 214 20.14 -14.95 -45.78
C ALA A 214 19.51 -14.51 -44.44
N VAL A 215 20.31 -14.42 -43.37
CA VAL A 215 19.89 -13.95 -42.03
C VAL A 215 20.11 -12.43 -41.86
N LYS A 216 20.83 -11.78 -42.79
CA LYS A 216 21.24 -10.37 -42.67
C LYS A 216 20.13 -9.35 -42.92
N HIS A 217 19.03 -9.68 -43.61
CA HIS A 217 18.02 -8.66 -43.95
C HIS A 217 16.89 -8.50 -42.93
N SER A 218 16.38 -9.58 -42.32
CA SER A 218 15.25 -9.47 -41.38
C SER A 218 15.65 -8.85 -40.02
N ASN A 219 16.83 -9.20 -39.49
CA ASN A 219 17.24 -8.76 -38.15
C ASN A 219 17.74 -7.31 -38.11
N LEU A 220 18.26 -6.79 -39.24
CA LEU A 220 18.72 -5.40 -39.33
C LEU A 220 17.54 -4.42 -39.43
N ASP A 221 16.46 -4.80 -40.13
CA ASP A 221 15.26 -3.97 -40.23
C ASP A 221 14.55 -3.87 -38.87
N ASP A 222 14.47 -4.97 -38.12
CA ASP A 222 13.93 -4.97 -36.75
C ASP A 222 14.76 -4.11 -35.78
N ALA A 223 16.10 -4.15 -35.90
CA ALA A 223 16.98 -3.29 -35.11
C ALA A 223 16.75 -1.81 -35.43
N ARG A 224 16.62 -1.45 -36.72
CA ARG A 224 16.32 -0.07 -37.16
C ARG A 224 15.00 0.44 -36.57
N VAL A 225 13.96 -0.39 -36.54
CA VAL A 225 12.67 -0.02 -35.94
C VAL A 225 12.80 0.23 -34.43
N LYS A 226 13.50 -0.66 -33.70
CA LYS A 226 13.73 -0.51 -32.26
C LYS A 226 14.47 0.79 -31.93
N ILE A 227 15.43 1.15 -32.78
CA ILE A 227 16.28 2.33 -32.59
C ILE A 227 15.54 3.61 -32.89
N ALA A 228 14.74 3.64 -33.96
CA ALA A 228 13.82 4.76 -34.21
C ALA A 228 12.86 4.95 -33.03
N GLY A 229 12.41 3.85 -32.42
CA GLY A 229 11.68 3.86 -31.15
C GLY A 229 12.44 4.55 -30.02
N VAL A 230 13.69 4.14 -29.77
CA VAL A 230 14.56 4.75 -28.74
C VAL A 230 14.80 6.24 -29.00
N GLN A 231 14.98 6.65 -30.26
CA GLN A 231 15.13 8.07 -30.60
C GLN A 231 13.89 8.89 -30.23
N LEU A 232 12.70 8.37 -30.54
CA LEU A 232 11.44 9.02 -30.16
C LEU A 232 11.28 9.09 -28.63
N GLN A 233 11.56 7.98 -27.93
CA GLN A 233 11.51 7.92 -26.46
C GLN A 233 12.50 8.88 -25.82
N LEU A 234 13.72 8.98 -26.36
CA LEU A 234 14.73 9.92 -25.87
C LEU A 234 14.28 11.37 -26.04
N ASN A 235 13.67 11.71 -27.16
CA ASN A 235 13.15 13.07 -27.40
C ASN A 235 11.98 13.41 -26.47
N ARG A 236 11.12 12.43 -26.15
CA ARG A 236 10.06 12.61 -25.15
C ARG A 236 10.66 12.81 -23.77
N PHE A 237 11.53 11.91 -23.34
CA PHE A 237 12.22 12.03 -22.06
C PHE A 237 12.92 13.38 -21.90
N LYS A 238 13.66 13.85 -22.93
CA LYS A 238 14.29 15.19 -22.92
C LYS A 238 13.29 16.33 -22.74
N ARG A 239 12.09 16.22 -23.29
CA ARG A 239 11.03 17.24 -23.15
C ARG A 239 10.51 17.27 -21.73
N GLU A 240 10.10 16.11 -21.20
CA GLU A 240 9.60 16.02 -19.81
C GLU A 240 10.67 16.49 -18.81
N MET A 241 11.94 16.19 -19.10
CA MET A 241 13.08 16.63 -18.30
C MET A 241 13.28 18.16 -18.32
N ALA A 242 12.99 18.82 -19.44
CA ALA A 242 13.02 20.27 -19.52
C ALA A 242 11.86 20.90 -18.72
N ASP A 243 10.68 20.29 -18.75
CA ASP A 243 9.53 20.73 -17.97
C ASP A 243 9.80 20.56 -16.45
N VAL A 244 10.47 19.48 -16.05
CA VAL A 244 10.97 19.29 -14.68
C VAL A 244 11.98 20.37 -14.28
N ASP A 245 12.97 20.70 -15.13
CA ASP A 245 13.97 21.73 -14.82
C ASP A 245 13.32 23.09 -14.56
N VAL A 246 12.40 23.50 -15.44
CA VAL A 246 11.63 24.76 -15.31
C VAL A 246 10.81 24.81 -14.01
N LYS A 247 10.30 23.67 -13.52
CA LYS A 247 9.48 23.64 -12.29
C LYS A 247 10.28 23.41 -11.01
N THR A 248 11.40 22.71 -11.09
CA THR A 248 12.10 22.22 -9.88
C THR A 248 13.48 22.84 -9.67
N ASN A 249 13.97 23.66 -10.61
CA ASN A 249 15.34 24.20 -10.65
C ASN A 249 16.40 23.10 -10.43
N LEU A 250 16.11 21.89 -10.91
CA LEU A 250 17.02 20.77 -10.78
C LEU A 250 17.95 20.82 -11.99
N GLU A 251 19.21 21.20 -11.75
CA GLU A 251 20.24 21.26 -12.80
C GLU A 251 20.54 19.84 -13.31
N ILE A 252 19.70 19.35 -14.21
CA ILE A 252 19.89 18.05 -14.86
C ILE A 252 20.64 18.30 -16.17
N GLU A 253 21.75 17.60 -16.37
CA GLU A 253 22.55 17.70 -17.61
C GLU A 253 21.82 17.05 -18.81
N ILE A 254 20.76 17.70 -19.30
CA ILE A 254 20.00 17.31 -20.50
C ILE A 254 20.91 17.32 -21.75
N GLY A 255 21.95 18.17 -21.75
CA GLY A 255 22.93 18.29 -22.82
C GLY A 255 23.61 16.97 -23.18
N ARG A 256 23.80 16.04 -22.23
CA ARG A 256 24.40 14.73 -22.47
C ARG A 256 23.57 13.86 -23.41
N PHE A 257 22.24 14.00 -23.39
CA PHE A 257 21.33 13.25 -24.25
C PHE A 257 21.30 13.79 -25.69
N THR A 258 21.52 15.09 -25.87
CA THR A 258 21.67 15.68 -27.22
C THR A 258 22.93 15.15 -27.89
N THR A 259 24.06 15.18 -27.19
CA THR A 259 25.33 14.65 -27.73
C THR A 259 25.22 13.16 -28.08
N PHE A 260 24.52 12.35 -27.28
CA PHE A 260 24.25 10.96 -27.63
C PHE A 260 23.41 10.85 -28.90
N ALA A 261 22.32 11.61 -29.01
CA ALA A 261 21.42 11.51 -30.15
C ALA A 261 22.16 11.79 -31.46
N ASP A 262 22.89 12.90 -31.51
CA ASP A 262 23.63 13.32 -32.71
C ASP A 262 24.72 12.29 -33.05
N PHE A 263 25.46 11.82 -32.06
CA PHE A 263 26.56 10.89 -32.31
C PHE A 263 26.10 9.47 -32.67
N PHE A 264 25.09 8.95 -31.97
CA PHE A 264 24.62 7.58 -32.14
C PHE A 264 23.75 7.46 -33.40
N PHE A 265 22.70 8.29 -33.53
CA PHE A 265 21.72 8.16 -34.61
C PHE A 265 22.23 8.68 -35.96
N ASP A 266 23.03 9.76 -36.00
CA ASP A 266 23.50 10.31 -37.27
C ASP A 266 24.82 9.70 -37.74
N GLY A 267 25.68 9.26 -36.81
CA GLY A 267 27.04 8.81 -37.11
C GLY A 267 27.26 7.30 -37.08
N LEU A 268 26.77 6.60 -36.04
CA LEU A 268 27.09 5.18 -35.84
C LEU A 268 26.10 4.24 -36.50
N MET A 269 24.81 4.60 -36.50
CA MET A 269 23.71 3.77 -36.98
C MET A 269 23.84 3.27 -38.42
N PHE A 270 24.43 4.07 -39.30
CA PHE A 270 24.52 3.73 -40.73
C PHE A 270 25.79 2.93 -41.08
N ASP A 271 26.77 2.86 -40.17
CA ASP A 271 28.11 2.30 -40.40
C ASP A 271 28.34 0.90 -39.80
N TRP A 272 27.28 0.22 -39.33
CA TRP A 272 27.32 -1.06 -38.60
C TRP A 272 27.88 -2.27 -39.35
N ILE A 273 28.39 -2.06 -40.55
CA ILE A 273 28.99 -3.09 -41.41
C ILE A 273 30.31 -3.60 -40.81
N VAL A 274 30.95 -2.89 -39.87
CA VAL A 274 32.25 -3.25 -39.27
C VAL A 274 32.16 -3.46 -37.75
N GLN A 275 32.83 -4.51 -37.24
CA GLN A 275 32.85 -4.91 -35.82
C GLN A 275 33.27 -3.79 -34.85
N SER A 276 34.17 -2.89 -35.27
CA SER A 276 34.59 -1.74 -34.46
C SER A 276 33.43 -0.77 -34.19
N GLN A 277 32.51 -0.62 -35.15
CA GLN A 277 31.35 0.28 -35.02
C GLN A 277 30.27 -0.32 -34.11
N ILE A 278 30.08 -1.65 -34.13
CA ILE A 278 29.17 -2.34 -33.19
C ILE A 278 29.64 -2.16 -31.75
N SER A 279 30.93 -2.35 -31.48
CA SER A 279 31.50 -2.20 -30.14
C SER A 279 31.39 -0.76 -29.62
N LYS A 280 31.63 0.23 -30.51
CA LYS A 280 31.47 1.65 -30.17
C LYS A 280 30.02 2.02 -29.89
N SER A 281 29.09 1.54 -30.73
CA SER A 281 27.65 1.70 -30.57
C SER A 281 27.17 1.14 -29.23
N LEU A 282 27.59 -0.09 -28.89
CA LEU A 282 27.22 -0.73 -27.63
C LEU A 282 27.69 0.09 -26.42
N SER A 283 28.96 0.50 -26.40
CA SER A 283 29.51 1.33 -25.32
C SER A 283 28.75 2.64 -25.16
N THR A 284 28.35 3.28 -26.26
CA THR A 284 27.61 4.53 -26.23
C THR A 284 26.18 4.34 -25.71
N VAL A 285 25.47 3.28 -26.11
CA VAL A 285 24.12 2.98 -25.59
C VAL A 285 24.16 2.64 -24.09
N GLU A 286 25.16 1.87 -23.65
CA GLU A 286 25.36 1.55 -22.23
C GLU A 286 25.73 2.78 -21.38
N GLN A 287 26.41 3.78 -21.94
CA GLN A 287 26.65 5.06 -21.27
C GLN A 287 25.36 5.87 -21.12
N THR A 288 24.54 5.93 -22.17
CA THR A 288 23.25 6.61 -22.13
C THR A 288 22.28 5.95 -21.17
N GLN A 289 22.20 4.62 -21.17
CA GLN A 289 21.39 3.85 -20.23
C GLN A 289 21.78 4.15 -18.78
N ARG A 290 23.09 4.22 -18.47
CA ARG A 290 23.56 4.66 -17.15
C ARG A 290 23.16 6.10 -16.82
N ALA A 291 23.31 7.02 -17.76
CA ALA A 291 22.89 8.42 -17.56
C ALA A 291 21.37 8.57 -17.31
N VAL A 292 20.55 7.78 -18.01
CA VAL A 292 19.09 7.71 -17.77
C VAL A 292 18.80 7.15 -16.38
N SER A 293 19.46 6.06 -15.98
CA SER A 293 19.32 5.47 -14.65
C SER A 293 19.70 6.45 -13.53
N ASP A 294 20.81 7.17 -13.67
CA ASP A 294 21.24 8.19 -12.71
C ASP A 294 20.22 9.32 -12.58
N CYS A 295 19.65 9.73 -13.71
CA CYS A 295 18.59 10.72 -13.75
C CYS A 295 17.31 10.24 -13.07
N LEU A 296 16.86 9.01 -13.37
CA LEU A 296 15.69 8.40 -12.72
C LEU A 296 15.85 8.32 -11.19
N ASN A 297 17.06 8.04 -10.70
CA ASN A 297 17.36 8.06 -9.27
C ASN A 297 17.19 9.47 -8.66
N GLN A 298 17.66 10.52 -9.35
CA GLN A 298 17.50 11.91 -8.90
C GLN A 298 16.03 12.35 -8.90
N LEU A 299 15.30 12.03 -9.96
CA LEU A 299 13.86 12.32 -10.07
C LEU A 299 13.08 11.61 -8.96
N SER A 300 13.37 10.34 -8.71
CA SER A 300 12.73 9.56 -7.64
C SER A 300 13.00 10.16 -6.25
N LEU A 301 14.24 10.57 -5.97
CA LEU A 301 14.58 11.24 -4.72
C LEU A 301 13.83 12.57 -4.56
N ARG A 302 13.70 13.35 -5.64
CA ARG A 302 12.94 14.60 -5.64
C ARG A 302 11.44 14.35 -5.45
N GLN A 303 10.90 13.29 -6.04
CA GLN A 303 9.51 12.87 -5.88
C GLN A 303 9.21 12.49 -4.43
N GLU A 304 10.09 11.76 -3.76
CA GLU A 304 9.93 11.43 -2.34
C GLU A 304 9.96 12.68 -1.44
N LYS A 305 10.87 13.63 -1.70
CA LYS A 305 10.87 14.92 -1.00
C LYS A 305 9.59 15.71 -1.22
N ASN A 306 9.09 15.74 -2.46
CA ASN A 306 7.84 16.41 -2.83
C ASN A 306 6.64 15.78 -2.09
N LYS A 307 6.52 14.45 -2.06
CA LYS A 307 5.49 13.72 -1.30
C LYS A 307 5.56 14.03 0.20
N ALA A 308 6.76 14.02 0.79
CA ALA A 308 6.96 14.35 2.19
C ALA A 308 6.50 15.77 2.51
N ARG A 309 6.75 16.74 1.61
CA ARG A 309 6.30 18.11 1.80
C ARG A 309 4.79 18.27 1.64
N ASP A 310 4.15 17.59 0.68
CA ASP A 310 2.68 17.59 0.57
C ASP A 310 2.02 17.09 1.86
N ILE A 311 2.55 16.00 2.45
CA ILE A 311 2.09 15.48 3.75
C ILE A 311 2.26 16.52 4.86
N ALA A 312 3.43 17.18 4.91
CA ALA A 312 3.70 18.24 5.89
C ALA A 312 2.74 19.42 5.73
N ILE A 313 2.45 19.86 4.50
CA ILE A 313 1.50 20.95 4.25
C ILE A 313 0.08 20.57 4.70
N VAL A 314 -0.36 19.34 4.43
CA VAL A 314 -1.67 18.84 4.90
C VAL A 314 -1.74 18.86 6.44
N HIS A 315 -0.64 18.49 7.11
CA HIS A 315 -0.54 18.55 8.56
C HIS A 315 -0.54 20.00 9.08
N ASP A 316 0.25 20.89 8.47
CA ASP A 316 0.34 22.30 8.84
C ASP A 316 -1.02 23.00 8.68
N ARG A 317 -1.72 22.75 7.56
CA ARG A 317 -3.11 23.24 7.35
C ARG A 317 -4.04 22.79 8.46
N ARG A 318 -3.98 21.52 8.87
CA ARG A 318 -4.80 21.01 9.97
C ARG A 318 -4.47 21.72 11.28
N ASN A 319 -3.20 22.05 11.54
CA ASN A 319 -2.79 22.78 12.74
C ASN A 319 -3.30 24.22 12.74
N VAL A 320 -3.25 24.91 11.60
CA VAL A 320 -3.83 26.24 11.44
C VAL A 320 -5.33 26.20 11.75
N ILE A 321 -6.06 25.25 11.14
CA ILE A 321 -7.50 25.06 11.40
C ILE A 321 -7.78 24.73 12.87
N ASN A 322 -6.93 23.97 13.55
CA ASN A 322 -7.14 23.64 14.96
C ASN A 322 -6.82 24.79 15.95
N ARG A 323 -5.97 25.74 15.56
CA ARG A 323 -5.56 26.87 16.42
C ARG A 323 -6.53 28.05 16.36
N ALA A 324 -7.18 28.24 15.22
CA ALA A 324 -8.25 29.21 15.04
C ALA A 324 -9.48 28.84 15.87
#